data_AF-A0A8H8JE95-F1
#
_entry.id   AF-A0A8H8JE95-F1
#
_cell.length_a   1.000
_cell.length_b   1.000
_cell.length_c   1.000
_cell.angle_alpha   90.00
_cell.angle_beta   90.00
_cell.angle_gamma   90.00
#
_symmetry.space_group_name_H-M   'P 1'
#
loop_
_entity.id
_entity.type
_entity.pdbx_description
1 polymer ?
#
loop_
_entity_poly.entity_id
_entity_poly.type
_entity_poly.pdbx_seq_one_letter_code
_entity_poly.pdbx_strand_id
1 'polypeptide(L)'
;MAGGNLEVFKFGVYLFVPILTMFHFASPEWYNEHVVPARDRFWPPEEKTNKPPTNPTDLHAELARLRAERLARRAKPSVDSEIPSDH
;
A
#
# COMPACT_ATOMS: atom_id res chain seq x y z
N MET A 1 -21.55 38.73 -30.08
CA MET A 1 -21.10 37.45 -30.66
C MET A 1 -19.73 37.09 -30.06
N ALA A 2 -19.69 36.51 -28.86
CA ALA A 2 -18.46 36.10 -28.19
C ALA A 2 -18.38 34.58 -27.93
N GLY A 3 -19.24 33.78 -28.59
CA GLY A 3 -19.43 32.35 -28.30
C GLY A 3 -18.26 31.47 -28.74
N GLY A 4 -17.88 31.51 -30.02
CA GLY A 4 -16.88 30.57 -30.57
C GLY A 4 -15.46 30.74 -30.03
N ASN A 5 -14.98 31.97 -29.84
CA ASN A 5 -13.61 32.21 -29.36
C ASN A 5 -13.42 31.76 -27.91
N LEU A 6 -14.45 31.90 -27.07
CA LEU A 6 -14.41 31.45 -25.68
C LEU A 6 -14.40 29.91 -25.59
N GLU A 7 -15.11 29.24 -26.49
CA GLU A 7 -15.11 27.78 -26.59
C GLU A 7 -13.75 27.22 -27.00
N VAL A 8 -13.08 27.84 -27.98
CA VAL A 8 -11.71 27.45 -28.38
C VAL A 8 -10.71 27.68 -27.25
N PHE A 9 -10.82 28.78 -26.51
CA PHE A 9 -9.98 29.04 -25.35
C PHE A 9 -10.16 27.98 -24.25
N LYS A 10 -11.41 27.69 -23.86
CA LYS A 10 -11.72 26.65 -22.86
C LYS A 10 -11.20 25.29 -23.29
N PHE A 11 -11.39 24.94 -24.57
CA PHE A 11 -10.86 23.70 -25.13
C PHE A 11 -9.34 23.62 -25.01
N GLY A 12 -8.64 24.70 -25.38
CA GLY A 12 -7.19 24.79 -25.21
C GLY A 12 -6.76 24.60 -23.76
N VAL A 13 -7.40 25.28 -22.81
CA VAL A 13 -7.11 25.13 -21.38
C VAL A 13 -7.35 23.68 -20.92
N TYR A 14 -8.50 23.09 -21.25
CA TYR A 14 -8.84 21.74 -20.84
C TYR A 14 -7.94 20.67 -21.47
N LEU A 15 -7.38 20.93 -22.65
CA LEU A 15 -6.42 20.03 -23.29
C LEU A 15 -5.02 20.21 -22.70
N PHE A 16 -4.49 21.44 -22.69
CA PHE A 16 -3.09 21.68 -22.38
C PHE A 16 -2.79 21.65 -20.88
N VAL A 17 -3.70 22.11 -20.01
CA VAL A 17 -3.44 22.09 -18.56
C VAL A 17 -3.16 20.68 -18.03
N PRO A 18 -4.01 19.66 -18.26
CA PRO A 18 -3.71 18.31 -17.75
C PRO A 18 -2.48 17.70 -18.41
N ILE A 19 -2.26 17.95 -19.71
CA ILE A 19 -1.08 17.43 -20.43
C ILE A 19 0.21 18.03 -19.86
N LEU A 20 0.28 19.35 -19.69
CA LEU A 20 1.44 20.04 -19.14
C LEU A 20 1.68 19.64 -17.68
N THR A 21 0.61 19.49 -16.90
CA THR A 21 0.67 19.00 -15.52
C THR A 21 1.30 17.61 -15.48
N MET A 22 0.82 16.67 -16.30
CA MET A 22 1.42 15.33 -16.39
C MET A 22 2.86 15.38 -16.90
N PHE A 23 3.16 16.17 -17.93
CA PHE A 23 4.53 16.27 -18.44
C PHE A 23 5.53 16.76 -17.39
N HIS A 24 5.13 17.71 -16.54
CA HIS A 24 5.99 18.24 -15.50
C HIS A 24 6.10 17.29 -14.29
N PHE A 25 4.95 16.87 -13.74
CA PHE A 25 4.90 16.11 -12.49
C PHE A 25 5.05 14.59 -12.66
N ALA A 26 4.86 14.04 -13.86
CA ALA A 26 5.04 12.60 -14.11
C ALA A 26 6.45 12.25 -14.60
N SER A 27 7.40 13.18 -14.53
CA SER A 27 8.80 12.87 -14.82
C SER A 27 9.37 11.93 -13.74
N PRO A 28 10.17 10.93 -14.12
CA PRO A 28 10.85 10.05 -13.16
C PRO A 28 11.69 10.85 -12.15
N GLU A 29 12.33 11.91 -12.60
CA GLU A 29 13.17 12.79 -11.78
C GLU A 29 12.34 13.48 -10.71
N TRP A 30 11.22 14.13 -11.08
CA TRP A 30 10.35 14.78 -10.11
C TRP A 30 9.80 13.80 -9.06
N TYR A 31 9.40 12.61 -9.51
CA TYR A 31 8.90 11.56 -8.62
C TYR A 31 9.96 11.12 -7.59
N ASN A 32 11.19 10.89 -8.04
CA ASN A 32 12.29 10.47 -7.18
C ASN A 32 12.69 11.56 -6.17
N GLU A 33 12.64 12.82 -6.55
CA GLU A 33 13.01 13.93 -5.68
C GLU A 33 11.91 14.30 -4.67
N HIS A 34 10.63 14.19 -5.05
CA HIS A 34 9.52 14.75 -4.26
C HIS A 34 8.64 13.68 -3.61
N VAL A 35 8.38 12.56 -4.31
CA VAL A 35 7.43 11.54 -3.84
C VAL A 35 8.12 10.46 -3.02
N VAL A 36 9.28 9.98 -3.47
CA VAL A 36 10.02 8.92 -2.77
C VAL A 36 10.43 9.34 -1.35
N PRO A 37 11.00 10.54 -1.10
CA PRO A 37 11.36 10.95 0.26
C PRO A 37 10.13 11.17 1.15
N ALA A 38 9.00 11.59 0.57
CA ALA A 38 7.75 11.73 1.30
C ALA A 38 7.21 10.37 1.77
N ARG A 39 7.36 9.30 0.98
CA ARG A 39 6.95 7.93 1.36
C ARG A 39 7.54 7.52 2.71
N ASP A 40 8.82 7.78 2.92
CA ASP A 40 9.53 7.36 4.14
C ASP A 40 9.06 8.13 5.40
N ARG A 41 8.41 9.29 5.21
CA ARG A 41 7.77 10.04 6.30
C ARG A 41 6.40 9.46 6.68
N PHE A 42 5.65 8.95 5.71
CA PHE A 42 4.27 8.52 5.91
C PHE A 42 4.12 7.01 6.13
N TRP A 43 5.05 6.20 5.62
CA TRP A 43 4.98 4.75 5.68
C TRP A 43 6.03 4.19 6.65
N PRO A 44 5.71 3.12 7.42
CA PRO A 44 6.72 2.44 8.20
C PRO A 44 7.84 1.91 7.30
N PRO A 45 9.10 1.89 7.78
CA PRO A 45 10.23 1.34 7.02
C PRO A 45 9.92 -0.07 6.52
N GLU A 46 10.40 -0.40 5.32
CA GLU A 46 10.17 -1.71 4.69
C GLU A 46 10.67 -2.88 5.56
N GLU A 47 11.67 -2.64 6.40
CA GLU A 47 12.20 -3.61 7.36
C GLU A 47 11.21 -3.98 8.47
N LYS A 48 10.32 -3.06 8.84
CA LYS A 48 9.30 -3.25 9.90
C LYS A 48 7.98 -3.78 9.33
N THR A 49 7.84 -3.78 8.01
CA THR A 49 6.63 -4.24 7.33
C THR A 49 6.76 -5.73 7.02
N ASN A 50 5.70 -6.50 7.26
CA ASN A 50 5.64 -7.89 6.81
C ASN A 50 5.74 -7.95 5.28
N LYS A 51 6.66 -8.75 4.77
CA LYS A 51 6.84 -8.97 3.33
C LYS A 51 6.08 -10.24 2.93
N PRO A 52 4.88 -10.13 2.33
CA PRO A 52 4.15 -11.31 1.91
C PRO A 52 4.92 -12.05 0.82
N PRO A 53 4.83 -13.39 0.76
CA PRO A 53 5.46 -14.17 -0.31
C PRO A 53 4.87 -13.78 -1.66
N THR A 54 5.73 -13.48 -2.63
CA THR A 54 5.34 -13.06 -3.99
C THR A 54 5.35 -14.20 -5.00
N ASN A 55 5.97 -15.34 -4.65
CA ASN A 55 6.09 -16.50 -5.54
C ASN A 55 5.16 -17.64 -5.09
N PRO A 56 4.66 -18.47 -6.02
CA PRO A 56 3.77 -19.59 -5.67
C PRO A 56 4.40 -20.58 -4.69
N THR A 57 5.69 -20.88 -4.86
CA THR A 57 6.44 -21.80 -3.99
C THR A 57 6.48 -21.30 -2.54
N ASP A 58 6.82 -20.03 -2.37
CA ASP A 58 6.95 -19.38 -1.07
C ASP A 58 5.58 -19.25 -0.39
N LEU A 59 4.54 -19.00 -1.20
CA LEU A 59 3.16 -18.94 -0.73
C LEU A 59 2.68 -20.27 -0.17
N HIS A 60 2.98 -21.39 -0.84
CA HIS A 60 2.61 -22.72 -0.36
C HIS A 60 3.36 -23.08 0.93
N ALA A 61 4.64 -22.75 1.03
CA ALA A 61 5.43 -22.97 2.24
C ALA A 61 4.90 -22.16 3.43
N GLU A 62 4.62 -20.88 3.23
CA GLU A 62 4.08 -20.00 4.26
C GLU A 62 2.66 -20.43 4.69
N LEU A 63 1.81 -20.86 3.75
CA LEU A 63 0.49 -21.42 4.06
C LEU A 63 0.60 -22.70 4.91
N ALA A 64 1.55 -23.57 4.60
CA ALA A 64 1.79 -24.78 5.39
C ALA A 64 2.23 -24.42 6.82
N ARG A 65 3.15 -23.46 6.99
CA ARG A 65 3.56 -22.91 8.29
C ARG A 65 2.38 -22.40 9.10
N LEU A 66 1.54 -21.55 8.51
CA LEU A 66 0.38 -20.95 9.17
C LEU A 66 -0.66 -22.00 9.57
N ARG A 67 -0.88 -23.03 8.75
CA ARG A 67 -1.78 -24.15 9.08
C ARG A 67 -1.27 -24.95 10.27
N ALA A 68 0.03 -25.28 10.30
CA ALA A 68 0.65 -26.00 11.41
C ALA A 68 0.56 -25.19 12.72
N GLU A 69 0.85 -23.89 12.68
CA GLU A 69 0.76 -23.01 13.83
C GLU A 69 -0.67 -22.90 14.39
N ARG A 70 -1.68 -22.85 13.50
CA ARG A 70 -3.10 -22.87 13.91
C ARG A 70 -3.47 -24.18 14.62
N LEU A 71 -3.04 -25.31 14.10
CA LEU A 71 -3.28 -26.62 14.73
C LEU A 71 -2.59 -26.72 16.10
N ALA A 72 -1.36 -26.25 16.21
CA ALA A 72 -0.61 -26.22 17.47
C ALA A 72 -1.27 -25.32 18.54
N ARG A 73 -1.77 -24.13 18.13
CA ARG A 73 -2.56 -23.26 19.02
C ARG A 73 -3.82 -23.93 19.52
N ARG A 74 -4.53 -24.66 18.65
CA ARG A 74 -5.77 -25.37 19.00
C ARG A 74 -5.53 -26.58 19.91
N ALA A 75 -4.35 -27.20 19.81
CA ALA A 75 -3.97 -28.35 20.61
C ALA A 75 -3.44 -27.98 22.01
N LYS A 76 -3.04 -26.72 22.25
CA LYS A 76 -2.73 -26.24 23.60
C LYS A 76 -4.04 -26.12 24.39
N PRO A 77 -4.21 -26.87 25.51
CA PRO A 77 -5.29 -26.61 26.44
C PRO A 77 -5.18 -25.16 26.89
N SER A 78 -6.30 -24.44 26.95
CA SER A 78 -6.37 -23.11 27.54
C SER A 78 -5.76 -23.16 28.94
N VAL A 79 -4.60 -22.52 29.13
CA VAL A 79 -3.97 -22.29 30.44
C VAL A 79 -4.85 -21.38 31.33
N ASP A 80 -6.01 -20.95 30.82
CA ASP A 80 -7.01 -20.14 31.51
C ASP A 80 -7.84 -20.92 32.56
N SER A 81 -7.56 -22.20 32.80
CA SER A 81 -8.28 -23.02 33.81
C SER A 81 -7.59 -23.13 35.18
N GLU A 82 -6.48 -22.42 35.42
CA GLU A 82 -5.84 -22.33 36.74
C GLU A 82 -5.94 -20.89 37.29
N ILE A 83 -7.16 -20.47 37.65
CA ILE A 83 -7.32 -19.49 38.73
C ILE A 83 -7.66 -20.32 39.98
N PRO A 84 -6.73 -20.47 40.95
CA PRO A 84 -7.04 -21.13 42.21
C PRO A 84 -8.21 -20.40 42.88
N SER A 85 -9.30 -21.12 43.13
CA SER A 85 -10.38 -20.67 43.99
C SER A 85 -9.86 -20.70 45.44
N ASP A 86 -9.19 -19.63 45.86
CA ASP A 86 -8.89 -19.42 47.27
C ASP A 86 -10.18 -19.06 48.02
N HIS A 87 -10.30 -19.69 49.19
CA HIS A 87 -11.44 -19.78 50.10
C HIS A 87 -11.94 -18.45 50.68
#